data_AF-R9HFS6-F1
#
_entry.id   AF-R9HFS6-F1
#
_cell.length_a   1.000
_cell.length_b   1.000
_cell.length_c   1.000
_cell.angle_alpha   90.00
_cell.angle_beta   90.00
_cell.angle_gamma   90.00
#
_symmetry.space_group_name_H-M   'P 1'
#
loop_
_entity.id
_entity.type
_entity.pdbx_description
1 polymer ?
#
loop_
_entity_poly.entity_id
_entity_poly.type
_entity_poly.pdbx_seq_one_letter_code
_entity_poly.pdbx_strand_id
1 'polypeptide(L)'
;MLTHQQEPSKAYILAGIFTLSLRLIVGWTYFSAFWRRLVLENKLIPDGTGYIGEKFNHFLPNSIGIKPIIEYLVSTPDLLWWAMVIFTLVEGIVGLLYMLGFFTRLMSIGVFSLAFGILLGSGWLGTTCLDEWQIGILGVSAGFTIFLSGGGKYSLDYLLLPKLSKNKWLIWLTSGELPLSIKQFSKVAISGAVLLFILTLYTNQVFHNGVWGPLHNKSVKPKLEISNAKIQEDILTFKVYRIEGADVYGSFLIGITLKDENGKTILQKNGEELARFPLTRIKNDYVAKVAPGKHSLIIPLGSKATLTIRSDVFMDLPKGDYELILTDISGITWKEKVVIS
;
A
#
# COMPACT_ATOMS: atom_id res chain seq x y z
N MET A 1 40.17 -39.37 -14.17
CA MET A 1 39.69 -39.00 -12.81
C MET A 1 38.42 -38.16 -12.98
N LEU A 2 37.27 -38.76 -12.68
CA LEU A 2 35.98 -38.06 -12.66
C LEU A 2 36.03 -37.00 -11.55
N THR A 3 36.06 -35.73 -11.92
CA THR A 3 35.89 -34.62 -10.98
C THR A 3 34.55 -34.80 -10.28
N HIS A 4 34.59 -35.08 -8.96
CA HIS A 4 33.41 -35.04 -8.09
C HIS A 4 32.75 -33.66 -8.23
N GLN A 5 31.72 -33.58 -9.07
CA GLN A 5 30.70 -32.55 -8.96
C GLN A 5 30.07 -32.75 -7.59
N GLN A 6 30.21 -31.77 -6.69
CA GLN A 6 29.47 -31.80 -5.43
C GLN A 6 28.00 -31.63 -5.78
N GLU A 7 27.31 -32.76 -5.97
CA GLU A 7 25.85 -32.75 -5.95
C GLU A 7 25.40 -32.16 -4.62
N PRO A 8 24.43 -31.22 -4.63
CA PRO A 8 23.85 -30.72 -3.40
C PRO A 8 23.31 -31.92 -2.60
N SER A 9 23.47 -31.87 -1.28
CA SER A 9 23.01 -32.94 -0.40
C SER A 9 21.53 -33.22 -0.64
N LYS A 10 21.17 -34.48 -0.38
CA LYS A 10 19.79 -34.96 -0.45
C LYS A 10 18.82 -34.04 0.30
N ALA A 11 19.25 -33.40 1.38
CA ALA A 11 18.47 -32.45 2.15
C ALA A 11 18.06 -31.21 1.33
N TYR A 12 18.99 -30.55 0.64
CA TYR A 12 18.69 -29.38 -0.21
C TYR A 12 17.85 -29.76 -1.42
N ILE A 13 18.10 -30.95 -2.00
CA ILE A 13 17.27 -31.45 -3.11
C ILE A 13 15.83 -31.62 -2.66
N LEU A 14 15.58 -32.29 -1.53
CA LEU A 14 14.24 -32.49 -0.99
C LEU A 14 13.58 -31.17 -0.58
N ALA A 15 14.31 -30.27 0.09
CA ALA A 15 13.79 -28.98 0.50
C ALA A 15 13.35 -28.13 -0.70
N GLY A 16 14.15 -28.10 -1.77
CA GLY A 16 13.79 -27.40 -3.00
C GLY A 16 12.60 -28.04 -3.73
N ILE A 17 12.44 -29.38 -3.67
CA ILE A 17 11.25 -30.07 -4.19
C ILE A 17 10.00 -29.71 -3.39
N PHE A 18 10.07 -29.73 -2.06
CA PHE A 18 8.93 -29.39 -1.19
C PHE A 18 8.51 -27.92 -1.32
N THR A 19 9.46 -27.03 -1.60
CA THR A 19 9.20 -25.59 -1.76
C THR A 19 8.88 -25.19 -3.21
N LEU A 20 8.88 -26.13 -4.16
CA LEU A 20 8.61 -25.85 -5.57
C LEU A 20 7.23 -25.21 -5.79
N SER A 21 6.21 -25.69 -5.09
CA SER A 21 4.85 -25.13 -5.18
C SER A 21 4.81 -23.67 -4.74
N LEU A 22 5.44 -23.35 -3.60
CA LEU A 22 5.58 -21.98 -3.11
C LEU A 22 6.30 -21.11 -4.14
N ARG A 23 7.38 -21.63 -4.74
CA ARG A 23 8.18 -20.89 -5.72
C ARG A 23 7.38 -20.53 -6.96
N LEU A 24 6.64 -21.49 -7.51
CA LEU A 24 5.82 -21.28 -8.70
C LEU A 24 4.64 -20.33 -8.42
N ILE A 25 3.90 -20.57 -7.33
CA ILE A 25 2.69 -19.80 -7.02
C ILE A 25 3.04 -18.37 -6.64
N VAL A 26 3.99 -18.16 -5.72
CA VAL A 26 4.41 -16.82 -5.29
C VAL A 26 5.12 -16.08 -6.43
N GLY A 27 5.90 -16.79 -7.25
CA GLY A 27 6.49 -16.16 -8.44
C GLY A 27 5.42 -15.68 -9.42
N TRP A 28 4.34 -16.45 -9.63
CA TRP A 28 3.21 -16.03 -10.45
C TRP A 28 2.46 -14.84 -9.86
N THR A 29 2.27 -14.75 -8.54
CA THR A 29 1.57 -13.60 -7.94
C THR A 29 2.26 -12.28 -8.28
N TYR A 30 3.60 -12.23 -8.25
CA TYR A 30 4.36 -11.03 -8.64
C TYR A 30 4.42 -10.85 -10.16
N PHE A 31 4.71 -11.90 -10.92
CA PHE A 31 4.78 -11.80 -12.38
C PHE A 31 3.43 -11.38 -13.00
N SER A 32 2.32 -11.89 -12.46
CA SER A 32 0.99 -11.55 -12.94
C SER A 32 0.63 -10.07 -12.71
N ALA A 33 1.25 -9.39 -11.73
CA ALA A 33 1.08 -7.95 -11.56
C ALA A 33 1.66 -7.19 -12.76
N PHE A 34 2.88 -7.52 -13.18
CA PHE A 34 3.49 -7.02 -14.41
C PHE A 34 2.64 -7.35 -15.64
N TRP A 35 2.25 -8.63 -15.79
CA TRP A 35 1.51 -9.10 -16.96
C TRP A 35 0.16 -8.37 -17.11
N ARG A 36 -0.60 -8.22 -16.02
CA ARG A 36 -1.87 -7.51 -16.04
C ARG A 36 -1.72 -6.04 -16.39
N ARG A 37 -0.68 -5.37 -15.88
CA ARG A 37 -0.51 -3.91 -16.01
C ARG A 37 0.12 -3.46 -17.32
N LEU A 38 0.82 -4.34 -18.03
CA LEU A 38 1.48 -4.00 -19.30
C LEU A 38 0.91 -4.72 -20.51
N VAL A 39 0.45 -5.95 -20.34
CA VAL A 39 0.01 -6.79 -21.48
C VAL A 39 -1.52 -6.80 -21.59
N LEU A 40 -2.24 -7.01 -20.48
CA LEU A 40 -3.70 -7.12 -20.53
C LEU A 40 -4.40 -5.77 -20.50
N GLU A 41 -3.97 -4.86 -19.63
CA GLU A 41 -4.56 -3.54 -19.50
C GLU A 41 -3.50 -2.54 -19.06
N ASN A 42 -3.20 -1.54 -19.90
CA ASN A 42 -2.13 -0.60 -19.59
C ASN A 42 -2.52 0.33 -18.43
N LYS A 43 -2.10 -0.02 -17.21
CA LYS A 43 -2.39 0.73 -15.97
C LYS A 43 -1.31 1.74 -15.57
N LEU A 44 -0.34 2.00 -16.45
CA LEU A 44 0.74 2.97 -16.21
C LEU A 44 0.49 4.33 -16.85
N ILE A 45 -0.67 4.55 -17.47
CA ILE A 45 -1.03 5.85 -18.05
C ILE A 45 -1.61 6.73 -16.93
N PRO A 46 -0.96 7.87 -16.56
CA PRO A 46 -1.37 8.69 -15.41
C PRO A 46 -2.82 9.18 -15.44
N ASP A 47 -3.33 9.53 -16.62
CA ASP A 47 -4.70 10.02 -16.82
C ASP A 47 -5.67 8.90 -17.27
N GLY A 48 -5.20 7.65 -17.30
CA GLY A 48 -6.00 6.49 -17.67
C GLY A 48 -6.82 5.94 -16.50
N THR A 49 -7.95 5.32 -16.81
CA THR A 49 -8.81 4.70 -15.78
C THR A 49 -8.08 3.58 -15.03
N GLY A 50 -7.93 3.76 -13.73
CA GLY A 50 -7.27 2.79 -12.86
C GLY A 50 -5.74 2.88 -12.88
N TYR A 51 -5.20 4.08 -13.15
CA TYR A 51 -3.77 4.36 -12.99
C TYR A 51 -3.27 3.89 -11.61
N ILE A 52 -2.19 3.12 -11.61
CA ILE A 52 -1.68 2.52 -10.37
C ILE A 52 -1.16 3.55 -9.37
N GLY A 53 -0.70 4.73 -9.83
CA GLY A 53 -0.25 5.79 -8.93
C GLY A 53 -1.37 6.30 -8.01
N GLU A 54 -2.63 6.32 -8.50
CA GLU A 54 -3.79 6.63 -7.64
C GLU A 54 -4.00 5.56 -6.58
N LYS A 55 -3.82 4.28 -6.94
CA LYS A 55 -3.90 3.19 -5.95
C LYS A 55 -2.79 3.26 -4.91
N PHE A 56 -1.59 3.67 -5.30
CA PHE A 56 -0.48 3.86 -4.36
C PHE A 56 -0.81 4.93 -3.31
N ASN A 57 -1.62 5.93 -3.66
CA ASN A 57 -2.12 6.94 -2.73
C ASN A 57 -2.96 6.33 -1.58
N HIS A 58 -3.65 5.22 -1.84
CA HIS A 58 -4.45 4.53 -0.83
C HIS A 58 -3.59 3.95 0.31
N PHE A 59 -2.29 3.74 0.08
CA PHE A 59 -1.40 3.16 1.09
C PHE A 59 -1.00 4.19 2.16
N LEU A 60 -1.08 5.49 1.84
CA LEU A 60 -0.54 6.57 2.66
C LEU A 60 -1.11 6.63 4.10
N PRO A 61 -2.44 6.59 4.33
CA PRO A 61 -3.02 6.95 5.63
C PRO A 61 -2.49 6.18 6.84
N ASN A 62 -2.51 4.84 6.75
CA ASN A 62 -2.21 3.93 7.86
C ASN A 62 -0.97 3.05 7.61
N SER A 63 -0.08 3.45 6.70
CA SER A 63 1.20 2.76 6.48
C SER A 63 2.11 2.81 7.72
N ILE A 64 2.90 1.76 7.92
CA ILE A 64 3.85 1.63 9.03
C ILE A 64 5.27 1.91 8.51
N GLY A 65 5.96 2.88 9.11
CA GLY A 65 7.39 3.15 8.87
C GLY A 65 7.76 3.76 7.51
N ILE A 66 6.94 3.59 6.47
CA ILE A 66 7.21 4.08 5.10
C ILE A 66 6.35 5.26 4.66
N LYS A 67 5.52 5.81 5.56
CA LYS A 67 4.62 6.94 5.27
C LYS A 67 5.29 8.15 4.61
N PRO A 68 6.47 8.64 5.05
CA PRO A 68 7.12 9.79 4.43
C PRO A 68 7.54 9.55 2.98
N ILE A 69 7.96 8.32 2.66
CA ILE A 69 8.37 7.93 1.31
C ILE A 69 7.14 7.90 0.39
N ILE A 70 6.03 7.32 0.87
CA ILE A 70 4.77 7.29 0.12
C ILE A 70 4.29 8.73 -0.11
N GLU A 71 4.28 9.57 0.92
CA GLU A 71 3.83 10.97 0.84
C GLU A 71 4.63 11.77 -0.19
N TYR A 72 5.96 11.62 -0.18
CA TYR A 72 6.84 12.28 -1.14
C TYR A 72 6.55 11.85 -2.59
N LEU A 73 6.32 10.56 -2.83
CA LEU A 73 5.98 10.05 -4.16
C LEU A 73 4.62 10.57 -4.61
N VAL A 74 3.58 10.46 -3.79
CA VAL A 74 2.21 10.86 -4.20
C VAL A 74 2.01 12.36 -4.35
N SER A 75 2.89 13.17 -3.75
CA SER A 75 2.97 14.62 -3.96
C SER A 75 3.82 15.01 -5.17
N THR A 76 4.54 14.06 -5.79
CA THR A 76 5.43 14.28 -6.93
C THR A 76 5.07 13.34 -8.10
N PRO A 77 4.08 13.68 -8.95
CA PRO A 77 3.52 12.78 -9.97
C PRO A 77 4.53 12.18 -10.94
N ASP A 78 5.52 12.96 -11.40
CA ASP A 78 6.54 12.50 -12.34
C ASP A 78 7.43 11.40 -11.74
N LEU A 79 7.84 11.59 -10.47
CA LEU A 79 8.65 10.62 -9.76
C LEU A 79 7.83 9.37 -9.40
N LEU A 80 6.56 9.57 -9.01
CA LEU A 80 5.63 8.46 -8.78
C LEU A 80 5.50 7.58 -10.01
N TRP A 81 5.35 8.16 -11.19
CA TRP A 81 5.24 7.40 -12.43
C TRP A 81 6.46 6.51 -12.66
N TRP A 82 7.67 7.07 -12.55
CA TRP A 82 8.89 6.28 -12.66
C TRP A 82 8.98 5.19 -11.60
N ALA A 83 8.60 5.50 -10.36
CA ALA A 83 8.56 4.51 -9.29
C ALA A 83 7.60 3.36 -9.61
N MET A 84 6.42 3.64 -10.16
CA MET A 84 5.42 2.63 -10.55
C MET A 84 5.89 1.77 -11.72
N VAL A 85 6.58 2.37 -12.70
CA VAL A 85 7.20 1.63 -13.82
C VAL A 85 8.28 0.69 -13.28
N ILE A 86 9.24 1.21 -12.51
CA ILE A 86 10.35 0.43 -11.96
C ILE A 86 9.80 -0.70 -11.08
N PHE A 87 8.86 -0.40 -10.18
CA PHE A 87 8.24 -1.39 -9.31
C PHE A 87 7.58 -2.51 -10.11
N THR A 88 6.81 -2.16 -11.16
CA THR A 88 6.15 -3.14 -12.04
C THR A 88 7.17 -4.01 -12.80
N LEU A 89 8.27 -3.43 -13.29
CA LEU A 89 9.34 -4.18 -13.95
C LEU A 89 10.05 -5.13 -12.97
N VAL A 90 10.33 -4.66 -11.75
CA VAL A 90 10.95 -5.48 -10.69
C VAL A 90 10.03 -6.65 -10.31
N GLU A 91 8.73 -6.43 -10.12
CA GLU A 91 7.76 -7.50 -9.86
C GLU A 91 7.76 -8.55 -11.00
N GLY A 92 7.82 -8.10 -12.25
CA GLY A 92 7.90 -8.97 -13.42
C GLY A 92 9.18 -9.81 -13.45
N ILE A 93 10.33 -9.17 -13.31
CA ILE A 93 11.65 -9.84 -13.35
C ILE A 93 11.79 -10.80 -12.16
N VAL A 94 11.53 -10.31 -10.94
CA VAL A 94 11.64 -11.12 -9.73
C VAL A 94 10.66 -12.29 -9.79
N GLY A 95 9.39 -12.05 -10.12
CA GLY A 95 8.39 -13.11 -10.22
C GLY A 95 8.76 -14.20 -11.24
N LEU A 96 9.18 -13.80 -12.44
CA LEU A 96 9.58 -14.74 -13.49
C LEU A 96 10.81 -15.56 -13.11
N LEU A 97 11.89 -14.90 -12.70
CA LEU A 97 13.14 -15.58 -12.34
C LEU A 97 12.99 -16.44 -11.08
N TYR A 98 12.13 -16.02 -10.15
CA TYR A 98 11.75 -16.82 -8.99
C TYR A 98 11.08 -18.13 -9.42
N MET A 99 10.05 -18.08 -10.29
CA MET A 99 9.39 -19.30 -10.79
C MET A 99 10.39 -20.26 -11.44
N LEU A 100 11.25 -19.73 -12.31
CA LEU A 100 12.29 -20.50 -13.01
C LEU A 100 13.39 -21.04 -12.08
N GLY A 101 13.52 -20.49 -10.87
CA GLY A 101 14.61 -20.82 -9.95
C GLY A 101 15.96 -20.36 -10.48
N PHE A 102 16.03 -19.15 -11.03
CA PHE A 102 17.27 -18.51 -11.48
C PHE A 102 17.70 -17.46 -10.48
N PHE A 103 18.94 -17.55 -9.97
CA PHE A 103 19.43 -16.78 -8.83
C PHE A 103 18.42 -16.83 -7.67
N THR A 104 18.01 -18.05 -7.31
CA THR A 104 16.84 -18.29 -6.46
C THR A 104 16.90 -17.55 -5.13
N ARG A 105 18.07 -17.46 -4.50
CA ARG A 105 18.23 -16.73 -3.22
C ARG A 105 18.15 -15.22 -3.40
N LEU A 106 18.73 -14.68 -4.47
CA LEU A 106 18.57 -13.27 -4.78
C LEU A 106 17.11 -12.93 -5.07
N MET A 107 16.42 -13.78 -5.85
CA MET A 107 15.00 -13.59 -6.13
C MET A 107 14.13 -13.76 -4.88
N SER A 108 14.51 -14.65 -3.95
CA SER A 108 13.88 -14.74 -2.63
C SER A 108 14.00 -13.46 -1.81
N ILE A 109 15.15 -12.78 -1.86
CA ILE A 109 15.32 -11.46 -1.24
C ILE A 109 14.37 -10.46 -1.91
N GLY A 110 14.29 -10.48 -3.25
CA GLY A 110 13.34 -9.66 -4.00
C GLY A 110 11.88 -9.89 -3.57
N VAL A 111 11.44 -11.15 -3.54
CA VAL A 111 10.09 -11.54 -3.08
C VAL A 111 9.85 -11.10 -1.63
N PHE A 112 10.82 -11.32 -0.74
CA PHE A 112 10.73 -10.89 0.65
C PHE A 112 10.56 -9.37 0.74
N SER A 113 11.38 -8.59 0.05
CA SER A 113 11.35 -7.13 0.07
C SER A 113 10.05 -6.57 -0.53
N LEU A 114 9.58 -7.13 -1.65
CA LEU A 114 8.31 -6.74 -2.26
C LEU A 114 7.13 -7.02 -1.31
N ALA A 115 7.08 -8.24 -0.75
CA ALA A 115 6.05 -8.63 0.20
C ALA A 115 6.06 -7.75 1.46
N PHE A 116 7.25 -7.44 1.98
CA PHE A 116 7.42 -6.61 3.16
C PHE A 116 6.99 -5.16 2.89
N GLY A 117 7.31 -4.61 1.72
CA GLY A 117 6.85 -3.29 1.30
C GLY A 117 5.32 -3.21 1.21
N ILE A 118 4.67 -4.22 0.62
CA ILE A 118 3.21 -4.34 0.57
C ILE A 118 2.64 -4.42 2.00
N LEU A 119 3.20 -5.28 2.85
CA LEU A 119 2.77 -5.42 4.25
C LEU A 119 2.79 -4.09 5.00
N LEU A 120 3.91 -3.34 4.89
CA LEU A 120 4.07 -2.07 5.59
C LEU A 120 3.20 -0.95 5.01
N GLY A 121 2.97 -0.93 3.70
CA GLY A 121 2.19 0.11 3.04
C GLY A 121 0.68 -0.12 3.11
N SER A 122 0.26 -1.33 2.73
CA SER A 122 -1.14 -1.65 2.46
C SER A 122 -1.69 -2.77 3.35
N GLY A 123 -0.95 -3.30 4.32
CA GLY A 123 -1.42 -4.40 5.18
C GLY A 123 -2.66 -4.10 6.04
N TRP A 124 -3.11 -2.85 6.08
CA TRP A 124 -4.37 -2.46 6.71
C TRP A 124 -5.57 -2.47 5.76
N LEU A 125 -5.33 -2.56 4.44
CA LEU A 125 -6.36 -2.65 3.42
C LEU A 125 -7.04 -4.02 3.42
N GLY A 126 -8.29 -4.04 2.98
CA GLY A 126 -9.14 -5.22 2.99
C GLY A 126 -10.57 -4.95 3.48
N THR A 127 -11.50 -4.67 2.57
CA THR A 127 -12.91 -4.38 2.92
C THR A 127 -13.66 -5.60 3.47
N THR A 128 -13.30 -6.79 2.98
CA THR A 128 -13.98 -8.06 3.28
C THR A 128 -13.04 -9.09 3.87
N CYS A 129 -11.83 -9.20 3.31
CA CYS A 129 -10.79 -10.14 3.69
C CYS A 129 -9.51 -9.36 4.01
N LEU A 130 -8.58 -9.96 4.76
CA LEU A 130 -7.28 -9.37 5.10
C LEU A 130 -6.27 -9.56 3.96
N ASP A 131 -6.66 -9.22 2.74
CA ASP A 131 -5.99 -9.66 1.51
C ASP A 131 -4.55 -9.17 1.43
N GLU A 132 -4.31 -7.87 1.53
CA GLU A 132 -2.98 -7.27 1.47
C GLU A 132 -2.08 -7.72 2.61
N TRP A 133 -2.64 -7.90 3.81
CA TRP A 133 -1.90 -8.40 4.97
C TRP A 133 -1.46 -9.85 4.75
N GLN A 134 -2.38 -10.72 4.30
CA GLN A 134 -2.11 -12.12 4.02
C GLN A 134 -1.06 -12.28 2.91
N ILE A 135 -1.17 -11.50 1.84
CA ILE A 135 -0.16 -11.45 0.76
C ILE A 135 1.21 -11.06 1.34
N GLY A 136 1.25 -10.04 2.19
CA GLY A 136 2.47 -9.57 2.85
C GLY A 136 3.14 -10.66 3.69
N ILE A 137 2.45 -11.19 4.70
CA ILE A 137 3.06 -12.16 5.63
C ILE A 137 3.43 -13.49 4.96
N LEU A 138 2.61 -13.98 4.02
CA LEU A 138 2.87 -15.22 3.31
C LEU A 138 4.01 -15.04 2.31
N GLY A 139 4.06 -13.89 1.62
CA GLY A 139 5.15 -13.54 0.71
C GLY A 139 6.50 -13.42 1.41
N VAL A 140 6.55 -12.72 2.56
CA VAL A 140 7.76 -12.61 3.38
C VAL A 140 8.22 -13.99 3.85
N SER A 141 7.29 -14.83 4.32
CA SER A 141 7.58 -16.19 4.78
C SER A 141 8.06 -17.10 3.64
N ALA A 142 7.46 -17.01 2.46
CA ALA A 142 7.86 -17.77 1.27
C ALA A 142 9.26 -17.35 0.79
N GLY A 143 9.52 -16.04 0.71
CA GLY A 143 10.84 -15.51 0.38
C GLY A 143 11.91 -16.03 1.34
N PHE A 144 11.68 -15.93 2.65
CA PHE A 144 12.61 -16.46 3.66
C PHE A 144 12.81 -17.99 3.55
N THR A 145 11.73 -18.74 3.40
CA THR A 145 11.78 -20.21 3.30
C THR A 145 12.57 -20.66 2.07
N ILE A 146 12.31 -20.05 0.91
CA ILE A 146 13.00 -20.40 -0.34
C ILE A 146 14.44 -19.88 -0.37
N PHE A 147 14.75 -18.79 0.33
CA PHE A 147 16.13 -18.38 0.56
C PHE A 147 16.93 -19.48 1.27
N LEU A 148 16.34 -20.12 2.29
CA LEU A 148 17.00 -21.21 3.01
C LEU A 148 17.06 -22.50 2.19
N SER A 149 15.94 -22.92 1.59
CA SER A 149 15.85 -24.20 0.86
C SER A 149 16.57 -24.19 -0.49
N GLY A 150 16.68 -23.03 -1.15
CA GLY A 150 17.11 -22.92 -2.53
C GLY A 150 16.08 -23.50 -3.51
N GLY A 151 16.43 -23.53 -4.81
CA GLY A 151 15.54 -23.95 -5.89
C GLY A 151 15.50 -25.46 -6.17
N GLY A 152 16.36 -26.26 -5.52
CA GLY A 152 16.43 -27.71 -5.70
C GLY A 152 16.70 -28.15 -7.14
N LYS A 153 16.41 -29.43 -7.44
CA LYS A 153 16.68 -30.06 -8.74
C LYS A 153 15.92 -29.41 -9.91
N TYR A 154 14.71 -28.93 -9.66
CA TYR A 154 13.85 -28.30 -10.67
C TYR A 154 14.07 -26.79 -10.75
N SER A 155 15.32 -26.33 -10.78
CA SER A 155 15.68 -24.91 -10.90
C SER A 155 16.67 -24.70 -12.04
N LEU A 156 16.61 -23.55 -12.69
CA LEU A 156 17.66 -23.14 -13.63
C LEU A 156 19.02 -23.04 -12.94
N ASP A 157 19.05 -22.65 -11.67
CA ASP A 157 20.27 -22.69 -10.86
C ASP A 157 20.91 -24.07 -10.87
N TYR A 158 20.17 -25.15 -10.63
CA TYR A 158 20.73 -26.51 -10.64
C TYR A 158 21.32 -26.91 -12.00
N LEU A 159 20.66 -26.50 -13.09
CA LEU A 159 21.13 -26.79 -14.46
C LEU A 159 22.36 -25.96 -14.86
N LEU A 160 22.45 -24.73 -14.37
CA LEU A 160 23.45 -23.76 -14.78
C LEU A 160 24.63 -23.65 -13.81
N LEU A 161 24.48 -24.01 -12.52
CA LEU A 161 25.56 -23.96 -11.53
C LEU A 161 26.81 -24.74 -11.95
N PRO A 162 26.70 -25.95 -12.55
CA PRO A 162 27.88 -26.68 -13.01
C PRO A 162 28.61 -25.98 -14.15
N LYS A 163 27.93 -25.06 -14.85
CA LYS A 163 28.44 -24.30 -16.00
C LYS A 163 28.87 -22.87 -15.62
N LEU A 164 28.26 -22.27 -14.60
CA LEU A 164 28.67 -20.98 -14.02
C LEU A 164 29.88 -21.19 -13.10
N SER A 165 30.81 -20.25 -13.14
CA SER A 165 32.11 -20.24 -12.43
C SER A 165 32.11 -20.86 -11.02
N LYS A 166 33.23 -21.52 -10.65
CA LYS A 166 33.52 -22.12 -9.31
C LYS A 166 33.63 -21.09 -8.17
N ASN A 167 33.08 -19.88 -8.33
CA ASN A 167 33.16 -18.82 -7.34
C ASN A 167 32.24 -19.15 -6.16
N LYS A 168 32.86 -19.42 -5.00
CA LYS A 168 32.18 -19.82 -3.76
C LYS A 168 31.12 -18.82 -3.28
N TRP A 169 31.22 -17.54 -3.66
CA TRP A 169 30.23 -16.52 -3.30
C TRP A 169 28.90 -16.68 -4.06
N LEU A 170 28.91 -17.25 -5.27
CA LEU A 170 27.71 -17.37 -6.09
C LEU A 170 26.61 -18.22 -5.43
N ILE A 171 27.01 -19.14 -4.53
CA ILE A 171 26.14 -19.98 -3.72
C ILE A 171 25.16 -19.17 -2.87
N TRP A 172 25.56 -17.98 -2.41
CA TRP A 172 24.70 -17.09 -1.60
C TRP A 172 23.56 -16.46 -2.41
N LEU A 173 23.71 -16.40 -3.73
CA LEU A 173 22.72 -15.80 -4.64
C LEU A 173 21.90 -16.85 -5.41
N THR A 174 22.43 -18.05 -5.57
CA THR A 174 21.84 -19.18 -6.32
C THR A 174 21.34 -20.28 -5.38
N SER A 175 21.08 -21.48 -5.88
CA SER A 175 20.46 -22.61 -5.14
C SER A 175 21.43 -23.63 -4.52
N GLY A 176 22.73 -23.33 -4.46
CA GLY A 176 23.74 -24.27 -3.91
C GLY A 176 23.62 -24.51 -2.41
N GLU A 177 24.44 -25.40 -1.85
CA GLU A 177 24.48 -25.62 -0.41
C GLU A 177 25.11 -24.43 0.30
N LEU A 178 24.39 -23.81 1.24
CA LEU A 178 24.98 -22.71 2.02
C LEU A 178 26.17 -23.25 2.84
N PRO A 179 27.30 -22.53 2.88
CA PRO A 179 28.49 -22.95 3.62
C PRO A 179 28.32 -22.69 5.14
N LEU A 180 27.26 -23.25 5.71
CA LEU A 180 26.86 -23.12 7.10
C LEU A 180 26.83 -24.50 7.77
N SER A 181 27.29 -24.57 9.01
CA SER A 181 27.09 -25.76 9.83
C SER A 181 25.60 -25.98 10.13
N ILE A 182 25.19 -27.22 10.39
CA ILE A 182 23.79 -27.53 10.74
C ILE A 182 23.30 -26.72 11.95
N LYS A 183 24.17 -26.46 12.95
CA LYS A 183 23.83 -25.65 14.12
C LYS A 183 23.52 -24.20 13.74
N GLN A 184 24.33 -23.60 12.86
CA GLN A 184 24.12 -22.24 12.37
C GLN A 184 22.86 -22.16 11.50
N PHE A 185 22.68 -23.13 10.60
CA PHE A 185 21.51 -23.20 9.74
C PHE A 185 20.22 -23.30 10.55
N SER A 186 20.15 -24.22 11.52
CA SER A 186 19.00 -24.36 12.42
C SER A 186 18.75 -23.11 13.23
N LYS A 187 19.81 -22.44 13.73
CA LYS A 187 19.66 -21.17 14.46
C LYS A 187 19.03 -20.09 13.58
N VAL A 188 19.53 -19.90 12.35
CA VAL A 188 18.96 -18.92 11.41
C VAL A 188 17.51 -19.25 11.07
N ALA A 189 17.20 -20.52 10.77
CA ALA A 189 15.86 -20.96 10.43
C ALA A 189 14.86 -20.72 11.58
N ILE A 190 15.20 -21.13 12.80
CA ILE A 190 14.34 -20.98 13.98
C ILE A 190 14.20 -19.50 14.36
N SER A 191 15.31 -18.75 14.41
CA SER A 191 15.26 -17.32 14.72
C SER A 191 14.44 -16.56 13.69
N GLY A 192 14.61 -16.84 12.39
CA GLY A 192 13.81 -16.22 11.34
C GLY A 192 12.32 -16.57 11.47
N ALA A 193 11.98 -17.84 11.71
CA ALA A 193 10.59 -18.25 11.92
C ALA A 193 9.93 -17.52 13.11
N VAL A 194 10.64 -17.40 14.25
CA VAL A 194 10.16 -16.66 15.43
C VAL A 194 9.96 -15.18 15.10
N LEU A 195 10.92 -14.55 14.42
CA LEU A 195 10.81 -13.13 14.03
C LEU A 195 9.64 -12.89 13.07
N LEU A 196 9.44 -13.76 12.08
CA LEU A 196 8.30 -13.66 11.16
C LEU A 196 6.96 -13.89 11.84
N PHE A 197 6.92 -14.79 12.82
CA PHE A 197 5.72 -14.98 13.65
C PHE A 197 5.42 -13.75 14.49
N ILE A 198 6.43 -13.14 15.14
CA ILE A 198 6.27 -11.88 15.88
C ILE A 198 5.81 -10.77 14.94
N LEU A 199 6.41 -10.63 13.76
CA LEU A 199 5.99 -9.66 12.74
C LEU A 199 4.52 -9.85 12.35
N THR A 200 4.09 -11.10 12.17
CA THR A 200 2.71 -11.46 11.84
C THR A 200 1.77 -11.01 12.96
N LEU A 201 2.03 -11.40 14.21
CA LEU A 201 1.20 -10.99 15.35
C LEU A 201 1.17 -9.48 15.54
N TYR A 202 2.34 -8.82 15.44
CA TYR A 202 2.47 -7.38 15.57
C TYR A 202 1.63 -6.64 14.51
N THR A 203 1.80 -6.99 13.24
CA THR A 203 1.07 -6.32 12.16
C THR A 203 -0.43 -6.61 12.20
N ASN A 204 -0.85 -7.83 12.57
CA ASN A 204 -2.26 -8.15 12.78
C ASN A 204 -2.88 -7.29 13.89
N GLN A 205 -2.14 -7.09 14.98
CA GLN A 205 -2.59 -6.26 16.08
C GLN A 205 -2.67 -4.78 15.66
N VAL A 206 -1.62 -4.24 15.03
CA VAL A 206 -1.56 -2.82 14.65
C VAL A 206 -2.61 -2.45 13.61
N PHE A 207 -2.84 -3.33 12.63
CA PHE A 207 -3.75 -3.03 11.52
C PHE A 207 -5.22 -3.30 11.86
N HIS A 208 -5.51 -4.33 12.65
CA HIS A 208 -6.88 -4.85 12.81
C HIS A 208 -7.31 -5.09 14.25
N ASN A 209 -6.42 -4.91 15.25
CA ASN A 209 -6.57 -5.46 16.60
C ASN A 209 -6.90 -6.98 16.59
N GLY A 210 -6.28 -7.72 15.67
CA GLY A 210 -6.64 -9.12 15.42
C GLY A 210 -6.12 -10.14 16.44
N VAL A 211 -5.37 -9.72 17.47
CA VAL A 211 -4.85 -10.62 18.52
C VAL A 211 -5.56 -10.39 19.86
N TRP A 212 -5.73 -9.13 20.26
CA TRP A 212 -6.46 -8.76 21.47
C TRP A 212 -7.18 -7.42 21.34
N GLY A 213 -8.20 -7.21 22.18
CA GLY A 213 -9.01 -5.99 22.20
C GLY A 213 -10.16 -6.00 21.19
N PRO A 214 -10.88 -4.88 21.03
CA PRO A 214 -11.97 -4.78 20.06
C PRO A 214 -11.42 -4.78 18.64
N LEU A 215 -11.90 -5.74 17.84
CA LEU A 215 -11.60 -5.84 16.41
C LEU A 215 -12.05 -4.57 15.69
N HIS A 216 -11.23 -4.10 14.75
CA HIS A 216 -11.58 -2.97 13.91
C HIS A 216 -11.14 -3.21 12.47
N ASN A 217 -11.83 -2.57 11.53
CA ASN A 217 -11.45 -2.58 10.12
C ASN A 217 -11.55 -1.16 9.55
N LYS A 218 -10.39 -0.54 9.36
CA LYS A 218 -10.26 0.82 8.82
C LYS A 218 -10.60 0.93 7.34
N SER A 219 -10.80 -0.18 6.66
CA SER A 219 -11.10 -0.22 5.23
C SER A 219 -12.59 -0.27 4.92
N VAL A 220 -13.47 -0.26 5.93
CA VAL A 220 -14.94 -0.38 5.70
C VAL A 220 -15.61 0.98 5.64
N LYS A 221 -15.50 1.79 6.69
CA LYS A 221 -16.23 3.07 6.81
C LYS A 221 -15.32 4.25 6.46
N PRO A 222 -15.79 5.23 5.68
CA PRO A 222 -14.99 6.40 5.40
C PRO A 222 -14.72 7.19 6.67
N LYS A 223 -13.55 7.83 6.73
CA LYS A 223 -13.22 8.84 7.74
C LYS A 223 -12.47 9.98 7.10
N LEU A 224 -12.97 11.19 7.32
CA LEU A 224 -12.31 12.42 6.90
C LEU A 224 -11.70 13.13 8.10
N GLU A 225 -10.46 13.55 7.95
CA GLU A 225 -9.84 14.54 8.82
C GLU A 225 -9.99 15.91 8.17
N ILE A 226 -10.47 16.86 8.96
CA ILE A 226 -10.56 18.26 8.59
C ILE A 226 -9.45 18.98 9.35
N SER A 227 -8.72 19.87 8.69
CA SER A 227 -7.64 20.61 9.35
C SER A 227 -7.47 21.99 8.74
N ASN A 228 -6.77 22.87 9.46
CA ASN A 228 -6.46 24.24 9.02
C ASN A 228 -7.71 25.01 8.56
N ALA A 229 -8.84 24.77 9.23
CA ALA A 229 -10.08 25.47 8.94
C ALA A 229 -9.98 26.91 9.46
N LYS A 230 -10.15 27.88 8.54
CA LYS A 230 -10.00 29.31 8.82
C LYS A 230 -11.02 30.10 8.02
N ILE A 231 -11.57 31.14 8.64
CA ILE A 231 -12.40 32.14 7.98
C ILE A 231 -11.61 33.45 7.99
N GLN A 232 -11.43 34.04 6.82
CA GLN A 232 -10.80 35.35 6.64
C GLN A 232 -11.62 36.12 5.62
N GLU A 233 -12.12 37.29 6.03
CA GLU A 233 -13.00 38.13 5.20
C GLU A 233 -14.20 37.33 4.67
N ASP A 234 -14.35 37.23 3.34
CA ASP A 234 -15.44 36.51 2.67
C ASP A 234 -15.06 35.06 2.30
N ILE A 235 -13.98 34.50 2.89
CA ILE A 235 -13.41 33.20 2.50
C ILE A 235 -13.30 32.24 3.69
N LEU A 236 -13.96 31.09 3.58
CA LEU A 236 -13.72 29.89 4.38
C LEU A 236 -12.75 28.96 3.63
N THR A 237 -11.63 28.65 4.25
CA THR A 237 -10.64 27.69 3.73
C THR A 237 -10.40 26.57 4.74
N PHE A 238 -10.40 25.32 4.29
CA PHE A 238 -10.06 24.18 5.13
C PHE A 238 -9.46 23.05 4.29
N LYS A 239 -8.66 22.20 4.92
CA LYS A 239 -8.14 20.97 4.30
C LYS A 239 -9.00 19.79 4.66
N VAL A 240 -9.22 18.92 3.69
CA VAL A 240 -9.83 17.60 3.85
C VAL A 240 -8.79 16.53 3.54
N TYR A 241 -8.75 15.48 4.34
CA TYR A 241 -7.91 14.31 4.12
C TYR A 241 -8.68 13.04 4.44
N ARG A 242 -8.82 12.13 3.47
CA ARG A 242 -9.49 10.85 3.71
C ARG A 242 -8.50 9.79 4.18
N ILE A 243 -8.70 9.29 5.40
CA ILE A 243 -7.77 8.37 6.06
C ILE A 243 -8.26 6.92 6.17
N GLU A 244 -9.56 6.68 6.01
CA GLU A 244 -10.18 5.36 6.18
C GLU A 244 -11.30 5.14 5.14
N GLY A 245 -11.76 3.89 5.06
CA GLY A 245 -12.84 3.40 4.20
C GLY A 245 -12.36 2.64 2.98
N ALA A 246 -13.31 2.15 2.19
CA ALA A 246 -13.03 1.30 1.03
C ALA A 246 -12.17 2.01 -0.03
N ASP A 247 -11.22 1.28 -0.60
CA ASP A 247 -10.30 1.77 -1.64
C ASP A 247 -10.92 1.77 -3.05
N VAL A 248 -12.02 1.03 -3.23
CA VAL A 248 -12.78 0.92 -4.50
C VAL A 248 -13.75 2.08 -4.78
N TYR A 249 -14.13 2.85 -3.76
CA TYR A 249 -15.06 3.98 -3.89
C TYR A 249 -14.65 5.18 -3.03
N GLY A 250 -15.01 6.39 -3.48
CA GLY A 250 -14.82 7.64 -2.73
C GLY A 250 -15.74 7.74 -1.50
N SER A 251 -15.39 8.62 -0.56
CA SER A 251 -16.43 9.26 0.25
C SER A 251 -17.19 10.23 -0.66
N PHE A 252 -18.51 10.27 -0.54
CA PHE A 252 -19.38 11.09 -1.36
C PHE A 252 -19.96 12.18 -0.46
N LEU A 253 -19.28 13.31 -0.43
CA LEU A 253 -19.68 14.43 0.40
C LEU A 253 -20.89 15.13 -0.23
N ILE A 254 -21.99 15.15 0.53
CA ILE A 254 -23.28 15.73 0.12
C ILE A 254 -23.69 16.93 0.97
N GLY A 255 -22.91 17.26 2.00
CA GLY A 255 -23.18 18.40 2.86
C GLY A 255 -21.91 19.08 3.34
N ILE A 256 -21.88 20.42 3.27
CA ILE A 256 -20.96 21.26 4.04
C ILE A 256 -21.83 22.26 4.80
N THR A 257 -21.75 22.22 6.12
CA THR A 257 -22.52 23.10 7.00
C THR A 257 -21.58 23.83 7.94
N LEU A 258 -21.75 25.14 8.08
CA LEU A 258 -21.10 25.94 9.12
C LEU A 258 -22.17 26.39 10.12
N LYS A 259 -21.94 26.13 11.40
CA LYS A 259 -22.83 26.57 12.50
C LYS A 259 -22.11 27.50 13.45
N ASP A 260 -22.85 28.42 14.05
CA ASP A 260 -22.37 29.24 15.17
C ASP A 260 -22.46 28.48 16.51
N GLU A 261 -22.01 29.13 17.59
CA GLU A 261 -22.06 28.60 18.97
C GLU A 261 -23.47 28.21 19.43
N ASN A 262 -24.51 28.86 18.89
CA ASN A 262 -25.91 28.61 19.23
C ASN A 262 -26.53 27.49 18.36
N GLY A 263 -25.75 26.91 17.45
CA GLY A 263 -26.20 25.87 16.52
C GLY A 263 -26.99 26.40 15.32
N LYS A 264 -27.05 27.72 15.12
CA LYS A 264 -27.67 28.34 13.94
C LYS A 264 -26.77 28.10 12.73
N THR A 265 -27.39 27.66 11.64
CA THR A 265 -26.70 27.45 10.38
C THR A 265 -26.36 28.79 9.72
N ILE A 266 -25.07 29.02 9.50
CA ILE A 266 -24.51 30.19 8.81
C ILE A 266 -24.34 29.92 7.32
N LEU A 267 -23.83 28.73 6.99
CA LEU A 267 -23.66 28.26 5.62
C LEU A 267 -24.19 26.84 5.52
N GLN A 268 -24.88 26.53 4.42
CA GLN A 268 -25.18 25.16 4.04
C GLN A 268 -24.95 25.00 2.55
N LYS A 269 -24.21 23.96 2.16
CA LYS A 269 -24.09 23.48 0.78
C LYS A 269 -24.63 22.08 0.68
N ASN A 270 -25.50 21.84 -0.29
CA ASN A 270 -26.06 20.52 -0.54
C ASN A 270 -25.28 19.74 -1.61
N GLY A 271 -25.68 18.49 -1.87
CA GLY A 271 -25.02 17.61 -2.84
C GLY A 271 -24.99 18.16 -4.27
N GLU A 272 -26.03 18.89 -4.69
CA GLU A 272 -26.07 19.49 -6.03
C GLU A 272 -25.06 20.63 -6.19
N GLU A 273 -24.92 21.48 -5.16
CA GLU A 273 -23.88 22.51 -5.14
C GLU A 273 -22.48 21.91 -5.10
N LEU A 274 -22.29 20.83 -4.35
CA LEU A 274 -21.01 20.12 -4.23
C LEU A 274 -20.64 19.37 -5.51
N ALA A 275 -21.61 18.84 -6.25
CA ALA A 275 -21.43 18.27 -7.58
C ALA A 275 -20.98 19.31 -8.62
N ARG A 276 -21.23 20.60 -8.36
CA ARG A 276 -20.83 21.72 -9.21
C ARG A 276 -19.72 22.57 -8.56
N PHE A 277 -19.01 22.02 -7.58
CA PHE A 277 -17.98 22.76 -6.86
C PHE A 277 -16.87 23.20 -7.83
N PRO A 278 -16.47 24.49 -7.87
CA PRO A 278 -15.50 24.94 -8.85
C PRO A 278 -14.13 24.28 -8.66
N LEU A 279 -13.57 23.70 -9.73
CA LEU A 279 -12.24 23.07 -9.69
C LEU A 279 -11.14 24.06 -9.27
N THR A 280 -11.28 25.34 -9.63
CA THR A 280 -10.36 26.42 -9.22
C THR A 280 -10.35 26.68 -7.71
N ARG A 281 -11.34 26.16 -6.98
CA ARG A 281 -11.45 26.25 -5.52
C ARG A 281 -11.06 24.95 -4.81
N ILE A 282 -10.50 23.98 -5.54
CA ILE A 282 -9.96 22.74 -5.01
C ILE A 282 -8.47 22.70 -5.33
N LYS A 283 -7.64 22.82 -4.30
CA LYS A 283 -6.20 22.62 -4.43
C LYS A 283 -5.85 21.23 -3.91
N ASN A 284 -5.64 20.27 -4.81
CA ASN A 284 -5.21 18.92 -4.49
C ASN A 284 -3.71 18.90 -4.13
N ASP A 285 -3.37 18.23 -3.04
CA ASP A 285 -1.99 18.10 -2.56
C ASP A 285 -1.32 16.83 -3.14
N TYR A 286 -2.10 15.81 -3.52
CA TYR A 286 -1.63 14.50 -4.00
C TYR A 286 -2.24 14.10 -5.35
N VAL A 287 -1.71 13.03 -5.96
CA VAL A 287 -2.16 12.48 -7.24
C VAL A 287 -3.64 12.08 -7.27
N ALA A 288 -4.17 11.54 -6.17
CA ALA A 288 -5.59 11.21 -6.07
C ALA A 288 -6.39 12.48 -5.77
N LYS A 289 -7.24 12.87 -6.71
CA LYS A 289 -7.89 14.19 -6.71
C LYS A 289 -9.25 14.15 -6.04
N VAL A 290 -9.46 15.06 -5.09
CA VAL A 290 -10.79 15.52 -4.72
C VAL A 290 -11.37 16.29 -5.91
N ALA A 291 -12.56 15.90 -6.34
CA ALA A 291 -13.20 16.47 -7.51
C ALA A 291 -14.73 16.38 -7.41
N PRO A 292 -15.46 17.29 -8.07
CA PRO A 292 -16.91 17.18 -8.17
C PRO A 292 -17.29 15.92 -8.97
N GLY A 293 -18.18 15.12 -8.40
CA GLY A 293 -18.86 14.02 -9.08
C GLY A 293 -20.21 14.44 -9.62
N LYS A 294 -20.99 13.47 -10.10
CA LYS A 294 -22.32 13.74 -10.68
C LYS A 294 -23.34 14.27 -9.66
N HIS A 295 -23.23 13.88 -8.39
CA HIS A 295 -24.21 14.16 -7.34
C HIS A 295 -23.62 14.58 -6.00
N SER A 296 -22.29 14.71 -5.91
CA SER A 296 -21.56 14.95 -4.67
C SER A 296 -20.13 15.43 -4.97
N LEU A 297 -19.41 15.88 -3.94
CA LEU A 297 -17.96 16.03 -4.02
C LEU A 297 -17.30 14.70 -3.65
N ILE A 298 -16.52 14.14 -4.56
CA ILE A 298 -15.85 12.84 -4.39
C ILE A 298 -14.51 13.09 -3.69
N ILE A 299 -14.28 12.36 -2.59
CA ILE A 299 -13.02 12.38 -1.85
C ILE A 299 -12.44 10.94 -1.85
N PRO A 300 -11.54 10.60 -2.80
CA PRO A 300 -10.88 9.30 -2.87
C PRO A 300 -10.05 8.96 -1.62
N LEU A 301 -9.77 7.68 -1.40
CA LEU A 301 -8.97 7.26 -0.24
C LEU A 301 -7.55 7.84 -0.32
N GLY A 302 -7.04 8.33 0.79
CA GLY A 302 -5.75 9.02 0.86
C GLY A 302 -5.70 10.36 0.14
N SER A 303 -6.78 10.82 -0.52
CA SER A 303 -6.77 12.12 -1.19
C SER A 303 -6.75 13.23 -0.15
N LYS A 304 -5.98 14.28 -0.43
CA LYS A 304 -5.86 15.46 0.41
C LYS A 304 -6.00 16.70 -0.43
N ALA A 305 -6.88 17.60 -0.02
CA ALA A 305 -7.14 18.82 -0.75
C ALA A 305 -7.49 19.97 0.18
N THR A 306 -7.19 21.18 -0.28
CA THR A 306 -7.68 22.42 0.31
C THR A 306 -8.93 22.85 -0.44
N LEU A 307 -10.04 23.01 0.28
CA LEU A 307 -11.30 23.52 -0.25
C LEU A 307 -11.46 24.98 0.15
N THR A 308 -11.87 25.80 -0.81
CA THR A 308 -12.10 27.23 -0.61
C THR A 308 -13.54 27.58 -0.93
N ILE A 309 -14.26 28.14 0.02
CA ILE A 309 -15.64 28.60 -0.14
C ILE A 309 -15.65 30.10 0.05
N ARG A 310 -16.14 30.82 -0.95
CA ARG A 310 -16.35 32.26 -0.89
C ARG A 310 -17.84 32.55 -0.70
N SER A 311 -18.18 33.39 0.27
CA SER A 311 -19.56 33.79 0.58
C SER A 311 -19.56 35.10 1.36
N ASP A 312 -20.44 36.03 0.97
CA ASP A 312 -20.60 37.32 1.66
C ASP A 312 -21.05 37.17 3.11
N VAL A 313 -21.66 36.03 3.44
CA VAL A 313 -22.09 35.67 4.81
C VAL A 313 -20.92 35.64 5.79
N PHE A 314 -19.67 35.51 5.32
CA PHE A 314 -18.50 35.47 6.20
C PHE A 314 -17.96 36.85 6.60
N MET A 315 -18.28 37.93 5.87
CA MET A 315 -17.67 39.26 6.07
C MET A 315 -17.93 39.85 7.46
N ASP A 316 -19.15 39.67 7.98
CA ASP A 316 -19.61 40.29 9.23
C ASP A 316 -19.81 39.27 10.35
N LEU A 317 -19.11 38.14 10.30
CA LEU A 317 -19.24 37.13 11.34
C LEU A 317 -18.65 37.64 12.66
N PRO A 318 -19.42 37.60 13.77
CA PRO A 318 -18.88 37.96 15.07
C PRO A 318 -17.73 37.03 15.45
N LYS A 319 -16.78 37.57 16.21
CA LYS A 319 -15.72 36.77 16.83
C LYS A 319 -16.35 35.70 17.72
N GLY A 320 -15.80 34.49 17.65
CA GLY A 320 -16.34 33.34 18.36
C GLY A 320 -15.96 32.01 17.72
N ASP A 321 -16.52 30.95 18.30
CA ASP A 321 -16.35 29.58 17.86
C ASP A 321 -17.44 29.20 16.84
N TYR A 322 -17.01 28.56 15.76
CA TYR A 322 -17.88 28.00 14.75
C TYR A 322 -17.59 26.51 14.57
N GLU A 323 -18.60 25.74 14.17
CA GLU A 323 -18.47 24.32 13.89
C GLU A 323 -18.66 24.07 12.40
N LEU A 324 -17.59 23.62 11.72
CA LEU A 324 -17.63 23.13 10.35
C LEU A 324 -18.00 21.65 10.36
N ILE A 325 -19.06 21.28 9.65
CA ILE A 325 -19.60 19.93 9.58
C ILE A 325 -19.61 19.47 8.12
N LEU A 326 -18.99 18.32 7.87
CA LEU A 326 -19.00 17.63 6.58
C LEU A 326 -19.90 16.40 6.69
N THR A 327 -20.80 16.21 5.72
CA THR A 327 -21.77 15.10 5.70
C THR A 327 -21.58 14.22 4.48
N ASP A 328 -21.34 12.93 4.71
CA ASP A 328 -21.28 11.89 3.66
C ASP A 328 -22.67 11.34 3.33
N ILE A 329 -22.81 10.76 2.13
CA ILE A 329 -24.04 10.12 1.68
C ILE A 329 -24.56 9.03 2.63
N SER A 330 -23.67 8.37 3.38
CA SER A 330 -24.02 7.38 4.41
C SER A 330 -24.64 7.99 5.68
N GLY A 331 -24.66 9.31 5.80
CA GLY A 331 -25.11 10.04 7.00
C GLY A 331 -24.03 10.25 8.06
N ILE A 332 -22.81 9.73 7.85
CA ILE A 332 -21.67 10.02 8.73
C ILE A 332 -21.33 11.51 8.65
N THR A 333 -21.02 12.10 9.80
CA THR A 333 -20.57 13.49 9.88
C THR A 333 -19.19 13.61 10.49
N TRP A 334 -18.39 14.53 9.98
CA TRP A 334 -17.10 14.93 10.54
C TRP A 334 -17.11 16.41 10.86
N LYS A 335 -16.50 16.78 11.98
CA LYS A 335 -16.62 18.10 12.56
C LYS A 335 -15.26 18.68 12.87
N GLU A 336 -15.11 19.99 12.70
CA GLU A 336 -13.92 20.74 13.08
C GLU A 336 -14.31 22.12 13.58
N LYS A 337 -13.61 22.58 14.63
CA LYS A 337 -13.81 23.93 15.16
C LYS A 337 -13.11 24.96 14.28
N VAL A 338 -13.76 26.09 14.07
CA VAL A 338 -13.21 27.25 13.37
C VAL A 338 -13.34 28.45 14.30
N VAL A 339 -12.21 29.03 14.68
CA VAL A 339 -12.18 30.18 15.60
C VAL A 339 -11.95 31.45 14.79
N ILE A 340 -12.83 32.44 14.97
CA ILE A 340 -12.64 33.80 14.43
C ILE A 340 -12.15 34.69 15.57
N SER A 341 -10.89 35.14 15.47
CA SER A 341 -10.18 35.88 16.52
C SER A 341 -10.38 37.38 16.50
#